data_AF-A0AAD6CPV2-F1
#
_entry.id   AF-A0AAD6CPV2-F1
#
_cell.length_a   1.000
_cell.length_b   1.000
_cell.length_c   1.000
_cell.angle_alpha   90.00
_cell.angle_beta   90.00
_cell.angle_gamma   90.00
#
_symmetry.space_group_name_H-M   'P 1'
#
loop_
_entity.id
_entity.type
_entity.pdbx_description
1 polymer ?
#
loop_
_entity_poly.entity_id
_entity_poly.type
_entity_poly.pdbx_seq_one_letter_code
_entity_poly.pdbx_strand_id
1 'polypeptide(L)'
;MHKVVVPKHSGVHRFACLALYRTLLRQCSPSTSNAPWLSETRFLARQRFRRYKDLQSPSQVANALKAGYQALDLLDSASKGNRQDEKQITTILAQAKSIKEKSSAVQREINRSKSPSPPKPLSERQIQSQKSIRHEQETWLRHPNAESVFSRPKPKVSGKRQVPVLVNARGVPFLRIKKPQPRNLSGVIRSKLEKRWHRIELRERLQVELLFAKDEDAWDHLTKTKAGDPTLWSASVKASLDDVCQKIKQTDHDNREMSERMWQVVLDERELAAKEEKERQEAEGESPTGG
;
A
#
# COMPACT_ATOMS: atom_id res chain seq x y z
N MET A 1 33.85 24.91 -19.22
CA MET A 1 33.36 23.62 -18.67
C MET A 1 32.09 23.22 -19.42
N HIS A 2 32.13 22.17 -20.25
CA HIS A 2 30.93 21.72 -20.97
C HIS A 2 29.94 21.10 -19.99
N LYS A 3 28.69 21.58 -19.97
CA LYS A 3 27.62 20.99 -19.17
C LYS A 3 27.34 19.60 -19.71
N VAL A 4 27.75 18.57 -18.98
CA VAL A 4 27.43 17.17 -19.30
C VAL A 4 25.93 16.98 -19.07
N VAL A 5 25.16 16.99 -20.15
CA VAL A 5 23.72 16.76 -20.10
C VAL A 5 23.49 15.31 -19.70
N VAL A 6 22.78 15.11 -18.58
CA VAL A 6 22.39 13.78 -18.10
C VAL A 6 21.47 13.12 -19.14
N PRO A 7 21.80 11.91 -19.67
CA PRO A 7 21.06 11.27 -20.75
C PRO A 7 19.54 11.17 -20.52
N LYS A 8 19.11 10.89 -19.28
CA LYS A 8 17.68 10.79 -18.91
C LYS A 8 16.89 12.08 -19.09
N HIS A 9 17.56 13.24 -19.08
CA HIS A 9 16.93 14.55 -19.24
C HIS A 9 17.09 15.12 -20.66
N SER A 10 17.74 14.39 -21.57
CA SER A 10 17.87 14.78 -22.98
C SER A 10 16.76 14.17 -23.83
N GLY A 11 15.87 15.02 -24.37
CA GLY A 11 14.85 14.59 -25.33
C GLY A 11 15.45 13.96 -26.59
N VAL A 12 16.60 14.47 -27.05
CA VAL A 12 17.34 13.97 -28.22
C VAL A 12 17.83 12.54 -27.96
N HIS A 13 18.40 12.27 -26.78
CA HIS A 13 18.84 10.93 -26.40
C HIS A 13 17.67 9.94 -26.39
N ARG A 14 16.55 10.32 -25.77
CA ARG A 14 15.34 9.50 -25.74
C ARG A 14 14.84 9.18 -27.15
N PHE A 15 14.80 10.17 -28.03
CA PHE A 15 14.39 9.98 -29.42
C PHE A 15 15.34 9.02 -30.15
N ALA A 16 16.65 9.22 -30.06
CA ALA A 16 17.66 8.37 -30.69
C ALA A 16 17.57 6.91 -30.22
N CYS A 17 17.44 6.68 -28.91
CA CYS A 17 17.27 5.33 -28.36
C CYS A 17 15.98 4.66 -28.83
N LEU A 18 14.86 5.39 -28.90
CA LEU A 18 13.60 4.85 -29.40
C LEU A 18 13.65 4.55 -30.91
N ALA A 19 14.30 5.41 -31.68
CA ALA A 19 14.53 5.18 -33.10
C ALA A 19 15.35 3.91 -33.31
N LEU A 20 16.51 3.79 -32.66
CA LEU A 20 17.38 2.62 -32.75
C LEU A 20 16.68 1.32 -32.27
N TYR A 21 15.91 1.41 -31.19
CA TYR A 21 15.13 0.27 -30.71
C TYR A 21 14.10 -0.21 -31.74
N ARG A 22 13.38 0.73 -32.36
CA ARG A 22 12.38 0.41 -33.39
C ARG A 22 13.02 -0.13 -34.66
N THR A 23 14.13 0.45 -35.11
CA THR A 23 14.84 -0.03 -36.32
C THR A 23 15.38 -1.44 -36.13
N LEU A 24 16.05 -1.72 -35.00
CA LEU A 24 16.52 -3.07 -34.69
C LEU A 24 15.39 -4.09 -34.66
N LEU A 25 14.26 -3.76 -34.02
CA LEU A 25 13.10 -4.65 -34.00
C LEU A 25 12.46 -4.85 -35.38
N ARG A 26 12.49 -3.82 -36.22
CA ARG A 26 12.00 -3.91 -37.60
C ARG A 26 12.88 -4.85 -38.41
N GLN A 27 14.21 -4.74 -38.28
CA GLN A 27 15.14 -5.64 -38.98
C GLN A 27 15.07 -7.09 -38.49
N CYS A 28 14.72 -7.32 -37.23
CA CYS A 28 14.47 -8.66 -36.69
C CYS A 28 13.03 -9.17 -36.94
N SER A 29 12.22 -8.49 -37.76
CA SER A 29 10.90 -8.99 -38.15
C SER A 29 11.06 -10.08 -39.22
N PRO A 30 10.19 -11.10 -39.25
CA PRO A 30 10.24 -12.13 -40.28
C PRO A 30 9.97 -11.49 -41.65
N SER A 31 11.03 -11.23 -42.41
CA SER A 31 10.96 -11.15 -43.87
C SER A 31 11.17 -12.56 -44.43
N THR A 32 11.07 -12.72 -45.75
CA THR A 32 11.01 -13.99 -46.52
C THR A 32 12.10 -15.05 -46.25
N SER A 33 13.05 -14.80 -45.35
CA SER A 33 14.05 -15.74 -44.87
C SER A 33 13.79 -16.12 -43.40
N ASN A 34 13.38 -17.37 -43.15
CA ASN A 34 13.20 -17.93 -41.79
C ASN A 34 14.56 -18.24 -41.14
N ALA A 35 15.39 -17.23 -40.95
CA ALA A 35 16.70 -17.41 -40.35
C ALA A 35 16.55 -17.53 -38.80
N PRO A 36 17.08 -18.60 -38.17
CA PRO A 36 16.86 -18.86 -36.74
C PRO A 36 17.42 -17.77 -35.82
N TRP A 37 18.41 -16.99 -36.28
CA TRP A 37 18.99 -15.87 -35.54
C TRP A 37 18.04 -14.68 -35.35
N LEU A 38 17.00 -14.52 -36.18
CA LEU A 38 16.07 -13.37 -36.11
C LEU A 38 15.28 -13.33 -34.81
N SER A 39 14.75 -14.49 -34.37
CA SER A 39 13.94 -14.58 -33.15
C SER A 39 14.78 -14.29 -31.88
N GLU A 40 16.00 -14.79 -31.88
CA GLU A 40 16.94 -14.65 -30.76
C GLU A 40 17.50 -13.23 -30.66
N THR A 41 17.91 -12.64 -31.79
CA THR A 41 18.38 -11.24 -31.83
C THR A 41 17.29 -10.27 -31.39
N ARG A 42 16.02 -10.51 -31.78
CA ARG A 42 14.88 -9.72 -31.32
C ARG A 42 14.73 -9.75 -29.80
N PHE A 43 14.84 -10.93 -29.19
CA PHE A 43 14.76 -11.08 -27.74
C PHE A 43 15.94 -10.38 -27.05
N LEU A 44 17.16 -10.57 -27.56
CA LEU A 44 18.37 -9.95 -27.01
C LEU A 44 18.33 -8.43 -27.09
N ALA A 45 17.85 -7.85 -28.20
CA ALA A 45 17.67 -6.41 -28.33
C ALA A 45 16.74 -5.87 -27.23
N ARG A 46 15.56 -6.50 -27.04
CA ARG A 46 14.64 -6.12 -25.95
C ARG A 46 15.29 -6.21 -24.58
N GLN A 47 15.99 -7.31 -24.31
CA GLN A 47 16.65 -7.53 -23.03
C GLN A 47 17.73 -6.48 -22.75
N ARG A 48 18.54 -6.12 -23.76
CA ARG A 48 19.62 -5.13 -23.64
C ARG A 48 19.09 -3.72 -23.40
N PHE A 49 18.08 -3.29 -24.15
CA PHE A 49 17.44 -1.99 -23.93
C PHE A 49 16.77 -1.89 -22.55
N ARG A 50 16.17 -2.97 -22.05
CA ARG A 50 15.65 -3.02 -20.67
C ARG A 50 16.77 -2.91 -19.64
N ARG A 51 17.87 -3.65 -19.82
CA ARG A 51 19.02 -3.63 -18.90
C ARG A 51 19.68 -2.25 -18.83
N TYR A 52 19.75 -1.52 -19.94
CA TYR A 52 20.42 -0.21 -20.01
C TYR A 52 19.48 0.99 -19.86
N LYS A 53 18.21 0.78 -19.48
CA LYS A 53 17.21 1.85 -19.31
C LYS A 53 17.66 2.96 -18.34
N ASP A 54 18.32 2.57 -17.25
CA ASP A 54 18.75 3.49 -16.19
C ASP A 54 20.23 3.93 -16.32
N LEU A 55 20.89 3.61 -17.44
CA LEU A 55 22.29 3.96 -17.69
C LEU A 55 22.45 5.48 -17.85
N GLN A 56 23.21 6.12 -16.95
CA GLN A 56 23.42 7.58 -16.97
C GLN A 56 24.83 8.02 -17.38
N SER A 57 25.80 7.09 -17.42
CA SER A 57 27.18 7.42 -17.78
C SER A 57 27.30 7.77 -19.27
N PRO A 58 27.72 9.00 -19.65
CA PRO A 58 27.77 9.41 -21.05
C PRO A 58 28.68 8.53 -21.92
N SER A 59 29.83 8.10 -21.40
CA SER A 59 30.77 7.23 -22.12
C SER A 59 30.18 5.84 -22.36
N GLN A 60 29.49 5.27 -21.36
CA GLN A 60 28.82 3.98 -21.49
C GLN A 60 27.63 4.07 -22.45
N VAL A 61 26.88 5.17 -22.42
CA VAL A 61 25.78 5.43 -23.37
C VAL A 61 26.32 5.56 -24.79
N ALA A 62 27.40 6.30 -25.02
CA ALA A 62 28.03 6.44 -26.33
C ALA A 62 28.51 5.09 -26.87
N ASN A 63 29.20 4.30 -26.03
CA ASN A 63 29.66 2.96 -26.42
C ASN A 63 28.49 2.00 -26.70
N ALA A 64 27.42 2.05 -25.90
CA ALA A 64 26.25 1.22 -26.11
C ALA A 64 25.49 1.58 -27.39
N LEU A 65 25.35 2.89 -27.69
CA LEU A 65 24.75 3.35 -28.93
C LEU A 65 25.60 2.97 -30.14
N LYS A 66 26.92 3.17 -30.08
CA LYS A 66 27.85 2.75 -31.14
C LYS A 66 27.73 1.26 -31.43
N ALA A 67 27.72 0.42 -30.39
CA ALA A 67 27.52 -1.02 -30.54
C ALA A 67 26.14 -1.36 -31.13
N GLY A 68 25.10 -0.60 -30.78
CA GLY A 68 23.76 -0.77 -31.33
C GLY A 68 23.66 -0.40 -32.82
N TYR A 69 24.34 0.67 -33.26
CA TYR A 69 24.44 1.01 -34.68
C TYR A 69 25.24 -0.02 -35.47
N GLN A 70 26.38 -0.48 -34.95
CA GLN A 70 27.14 -1.57 -35.57
C GLN A 70 26.30 -2.85 -35.70
N ALA A 71 25.50 -3.18 -34.69
CA ALA A 71 24.58 -4.30 -34.77
C ALA A 71 23.50 -4.08 -35.83
N LEU A 72 22.99 -2.86 -35.96
CA LEU A 72 22.01 -2.53 -37.00
C LEU A 72 22.60 -2.70 -38.40
N ASP A 73 23.83 -2.23 -38.64
CA ASP A 73 24.51 -2.33 -39.93
C ASP A 73 24.75 -3.80 -40.33
N LEU A 74 25.15 -4.64 -39.37
CA LEU A 74 25.31 -6.09 -39.56
C LEU A 74 23.98 -6.77 -39.87
N LEU A 75 22.90 -6.43 -39.15
CA LEU A 75 21.57 -6.98 -39.37
C LEU A 75 20.99 -6.55 -40.71
N ASP A 76 21.20 -5.30 -41.11
CA ASP A 76 20.73 -4.76 -42.39
C ASP A 76 21.46 -5.42 -43.56
N SER A 77 22.79 -5.56 -43.49
CA SER A 77 23.59 -6.23 -44.50
C SER A 77 23.27 -7.73 -44.63
N ALA A 78 23.05 -8.41 -43.50
CA ALA A 78 22.58 -9.80 -43.49
C ALA A 78 21.17 -9.93 -44.09
N SER A 79 20.26 -8.98 -43.79
CA SER A 79 18.90 -8.97 -44.35
C SER A 79 18.88 -8.81 -45.88
N LYS A 80 19.87 -8.12 -46.44
CA LYS A 80 20.08 -7.93 -47.89
C LYS A 80 20.71 -9.15 -48.57
N GLY A 81 21.01 -10.22 -47.83
CA GLY A 81 21.52 -11.48 -48.36
C GLY A 81 23.04 -11.66 -48.27
N ASN A 82 23.76 -10.83 -47.48
CA ASN A 82 25.19 -11.04 -47.26
C ASN A 82 25.43 -12.28 -46.36
N ARG A 83 25.91 -13.36 -46.98
CA ARG A 83 26.19 -14.63 -46.30
C ARG A 83 27.33 -14.55 -45.28
N GLN A 84 28.25 -13.60 -45.40
CA GLN A 84 29.34 -13.43 -44.44
C GLN A 84 28.82 -12.87 -43.11
N ASP A 85 28.00 -11.82 -43.17
CA ASP A 85 27.43 -11.18 -41.99
C ASP A 85 26.45 -12.11 -41.26
N GLU A 86 25.69 -12.92 -42.01
CA GLU A 86 24.84 -13.96 -41.43
C GLU A 86 25.66 -15.00 -40.63
N LYS A 87 26.78 -15.46 -41.18
CA LYS A 87 27.71 -16.36 -40.47
C LYS A 87 28.34 -15.68 -39.25
N GLN A 88 28.64 -14.40 -39.34
CA GLN A 88 29.16 -13.62 -38.22
C GLN A 88 28.12 -13.50 -37.08
N ILE A 89 26.86 -13.20 -37.40
CA ILE A 89 25.77 -13.11 -36.41
C ILE A 89 25.58 -14.46 -35.71
N THR A 90 25.48 -15.54 -36.46
CA THR A 90 25.31 -16.89 -35.89
C THR A 90 26.49 -17.29 -35.00
N THR A 91 27.72 -16.95 -35.39
CA THR A 91 28.93 -17.16 -34.58
C THR A 91 28.88 -16.38 -33.26
N ILE A 92 28.52 -15.08 -33.31
CA ILE A 92 28.41 -14.23 -32.12
C ILE A 92 27.34 -14.78 -31.16
N LEU A 93 26.19 -15.22 -31.68
CA LEU A 93 25.13 -15.81 -30.86
C LEU A 93 25.58 -17.11 -30.19
N ALA A 94 26.24 -17.99 -30.93
CA ALA A 94 26.78 -19.24 -30.38
C ALA A 94 27.80 -18.97 -29.27
N GLN A 95 28.72 -18.02 -29.48
CA GLN A 95 29.68 -17.61 -28.45
C GLN A 95 29.00 -17.03 -27.21
N ALA A 96 27.99 -16.17 -27.40
CA ALA A 96 27.25 -15.57 -26.29
C ALA A 96 26.51 -16.61 -25.45
N LYS A 97 25.90 -17.64 -26.08
CA LYS A 97 25.28 -18.77 -25.38
C LYS A 97 26.32 -19.55 -24.57
N SER A 98 27.45 -19.90 -25.19
CA SER A 98 28.52 -20.65 -24.52
C SER A 98 29.06 -19.91 -23.29
N ILE A 99 29.27 -18.59 -23.37
CA ILE A 99 29.72 -17.77 -22.22
C ILE A 99 28.67 -17.79 -21.10
N LYS A 100 27.38 -17.66 -21.44
CA LYS A 100 26.30 -17.70 -20.46
C LYS A 100 26.20 -19.07 -19.78
N GLU A 101 26.35 -20.15 -20.53
CA GLU A 101 26.34 -21.52 -20.00
C GLU A 101 27.52 -21.75 -19.07
N LYS A 102 28.74 -21.39 -19.48
CA LYS A 102 29.95 -21.50 -18.65
C LYS A 102 29.82 -20.71 -17.34
N SER A 103 29.39 -19.44 -17.42
CA SER A 103 29.18 -18.63 -16.21
C SER A 103 28.09 -19.19 -15.29
N SER A 104 27.01 -19.75 -15.86
CA SER A 104 25.96 -20.42 -15.09
C SER A 104 26.44 -21.72 -14.44
N ALA A 105 27.29 -22.49 -15.13
CA ALA A 105 27.87 -23.73 -14.62
C ALA A 105 28.81 -23.43 -13.44
N VAL A 106 29.71 -22.46 -13.60
CA VAL A 106 30.59 -21.98 -12.54
C VAL A 106 29.77 -21.50 -11.34
N GLN A 107 28.70 -20.73 -11.55
CA GLN A 107 27.84 -20.27 -10.45
C GLN A 107 27.11 -21.43 -9.75
N ARG A 108 26.68 -22.45 -10.49
CA ARG A 108 26.06 -23.66 -9.94
C ARG A 108 27.05 -24.47 -9.10
N GLU A 109 28.29 -24.60 -9.58
CA GLU A 109 29.37 -25.26 -8.84
C GLU A 109 29.70 -24.52 -7.55
N ILE A 110 29.83 -23.19 -7.61
CA ILE A 110 30.02 -22.33 -6.43
C ILE A 110 28.86 -22.48 -5.44
N ASN A 111 27.62 -22.57 -5.93
CA ASN A 111 26.46 -22.74 -5.05
C ASN A 111 26.34 -24.16 -4.49
N ARG A 112 26.83 -25.18 -5.20
CA ARG A 112 26.86 -26.57 -4.74
C ARG A 112 27.96 -26.79 -3.70
N SER A 113 29.10 -26.12 -3.83
CA SER A 113 30.21 -26.19 -2.86
C SER A 113 29.98 -25.35 -1.62
N LYS A 114 29.07 -24.38 -1.66
CA LYS A 114 28.62 -23.65 -0.48
C LYS A 114 27.69 -24.52 0.37
N SER A 115 28.15 -24.91 1.56
CA SER A 115 27.27 -25.45 2.60
C SER A 115 26.13 -24.45 2.90
N PRO A 116 24.94 -24.91 3.31
CA PRO A 116 23.86 -24.01 3.71
C PRO A 116 24.36 -23.09 4.82
N SER A 117 24.60 -21.81 4.50
CA SER A 117 24.99 -20.84 5.51
C SER A 117 23.85 -20.74 6.52
N PRO A 118 24.14 -20.68 7.83
CA PRO A 118 23.10 -20.42 8.82
C PRO A 118 22.30 -19.18 8.42
N PRO A 119 20.97 -19.16 8.66
CA PRO A 119 20.14 -18.04 8.28
C PRO A 119 20.73 -16.77 8.90
N LYS A 120 20.95 -15.77 8.05
CA LYS A 120 21.47 -14.48 8.52
C LYS A 120 20.59 -13.99 9.67
N PRO A 121 21.17 -13.46 10.77
CA PRO A 121 20.37 -12.88 11.83
C PRO A 121 19.45 -11.82 11.22
N LEU A 122 18.19 -11.84 11.64
CA LEU A 122 17.20 -10.92 11.11
C LEU A 122 17.68 -9.48 11.33
N SER A 123 17.55 -8.66 10.29
CA SER A 123 17.76 -7.22 10.42
C SER A 123 16.80 -6.66 11.48
N GLU A 124 17.20 -5.62 12.21
CA GLU A 124 16.36 -4.95 13.20
C GLU A 124 14.97 -4.57 12.64
N ARG A 125 14.92 -4.15 11.38
CA ARG A 125 13.66 -3.85 10.67
C ARG A 125 12.77 -5.08 10.51
N GLN A 126 13.37 -6.24 10.25
CA GLN A 126 12.63 -7.51 10.14
C GLN A 126 12.14 -7.97 11.51
N ILE A 127 12.94 -7.80 12.56
CA ILE A 127 12.53 -8.09 13.94
C ILE A 127 11.33 -7.24 14.32
N GLN A 128 11.38 -5.93 14.05
CA GLN A 128 10.27 -5.02 14.36
C GLN A 128 9.01 -5.36 13.57
N SER A 129 9.16 -5.73 12.30
CA SER A 129 8.04 -6.21 11.46
C SER A 129 7.40 -7.47 12.06
N GLN A 130 8.20 -8.46 12.45
CA GLN A 130 7.69 -9.68 13.07
C GLN A 130 7.00 -9.41 14.42
N LYS A 131 7.54 -8.52 15.25
CA LYS A 131 6.89 -8.08 16.50
C LYS A 131 5.52 -7.46 16.23
N SER A 132 5.43 -6.61 15.20
CA SER A 132 4.16 -6.01 14.79
C SER A 132 3.15 -7.06 14.32
N ILE A 133 3.58 -8.03 13.50
CA ILE A 133 2.74 -9.13 13.00
C ILE A 133 2.22 -9.98 14.15
N ARG A 134 3.10 -10.38 15.09
CA ARG A 134 2.70 -11.16 16.27
C ARG A 134 1.69 -10.42 17.13
N HIS A 135 1.94 -9.14 17.43
CA HIS A 135 1.00 -8.32 18.17
C HIS A 135 -0.37 -8.23 17.47
N GLU A 136 -0.39 -8.09 16.15
CA GLU A 136 -1.63 -8.07 15.37
C GLU A 136 -2.40 -9.39 15.48
N GLN A 137 -1.70 -10.52 15.41
CA GLN A 137 -2.29 -11.86 15.56
C GLN A 137 -2.85 -12.07 16.98
N GLU A 138 -2.08 -11.73 18.01
CA GLU A 138 -2.49 -11.84 19.41
C GLU A 138 -3.70 -10.97 19.75
N THR A 139 -3.80 -9.79 19.13
CA THR A 139 -4.88 -8.83 19.39
C THR A 139 -6.01 -8.88 18.36
N TRP A 140 -6.04 -9.91 17.51
CA TRP A 140 -7.08 -10.07 16.48
C TRP A 140 -8.47 -10.20 17.10
N LEU A 141 -8.58 -10.95 18.21
CA LEU A 141 -9.81 -11.11 18.99
C LEU A 141 -9.68 -10.40 20.34
N ARG A 142 -10.81 -10.05 20.94
CA ARG A 142 -10.84 -9.64 22.34
C ARG A 142 -10.53 -10.87 23.21
N HIS A 143 -9.57 -10.74 24.12
CA HIS A 143 -9.27 -11.81 25.07
C HIS A 143 -10.52 -12.12 25.92
N PRO A 144 -10.87 -13.40 26.16
CA PRO A 144 -12.09 -13.77 26.90
C PRO A 144 -12.18 -13.12 28.28
N ASN A 145 -11.04 -13.04 28.99
CA ASN A 145 -10.95 -12.45 30.33
C ASN A 145 -10.65 -10.93 30.31
N ALA A 146 -10.92 -10.23 29.20
CA ALA A 146 -10.67 -8.80 29.12
C ALA A 146 -11.75 -8.01 29.87
N GLU A 147 -11.38 -7.46 31.02
CA GLU A 147 -12.20 -6.52 31.80
C GLU A 147 -12.73 -5.36 30.93
N SER A 148 -13.85 -4.78 31.36
CA SER A 148 -14.39 -3.58 30.74
C SER A 148 -13.42 -2.41 30.88
N VAL A 149 -13.40 -1.50 29.91
CA VAL A 149 -12.58 -0.28 30.03
C VAL A 149 -13.08 0.61 31.18
N PHE A 150 -14.37 0.52 31.52
CA PHE A 150 -15.01 1.27 32.59
C PHE A 150 -14.81 0.67 33.99
N SER A 151 -14.18 -0.50 34.13
CA SER A 151 -13.79 -1.01 35.47
C SER A 151 -12.48 -0.38 35.98
N ARG A 152 -11.97 0.63 35.27
CA ARG A 152 -10.85 1.44 35.68
C ARG A 152 -11.32 2.57 36.60
N PRO A 153 -10.47 3.06 37.50
CA PRO A 153 -9.04 2.75 37.65
C PRO A 153 -8.75 1.40 38.31
N LYS A 154 -7.61 0.78 37.96
CA LYS A 154 -7.20 -0.50 38.59
C LYS A 154 -6.70 -0.26 40.02
N PRO A 155 -7.07 -1.10 41.02
CA PRO A 155 -6.62 -0.93 42.40
C PRO A 155 -5.10 -1.03 42.56
N LYS A 156 -4.47 -2.02 41.92
CA LYS A 156 -3.02 -2.24 41.96
C LYS A 156 -2.46 -2.35 40.55
N VAL A 157 -1.38 -1.61 40.28
CA VAL A 157 -0.67 -1.62 39.00
C VAL A 157 0.78 -2.05 39.24
N SER A 158 1.36 -2.81 38.31
CA SER A 158 2.79 -3.12 38.33
C SER A 158 3.56 -1.96 37.72
N GLY A 159 4.44 -1.32 38.49
CA GLY A 159 5.26 -0.19 38.05
C GLY A 159 4.55 1.17 38.15
N LYS A 160 4.88 2.11 37.25
CA LYS A 160 4.26 3.43 37.20
C LYS A 160 2.90 3.36 36.50
N ARG A 161 1.85 3.90 37.14
CA ARG A 161 0.51 3.96 36.57
C ARG A 161 0.51 4.78 35.28
N GLN A 162 0.05 4.16 34.19
CA GLN A 162 -0.10 4.82 32.90
C GLN A 162 -1.57 5.24 32.71
N VAL A 163 -1.79 6.55 32.66
CA VAL A 163 -3.10 7.14 32.41
C VAL A 163 -3.48 6.93 30.93
N PRO A 164 -4.64 6.30 30.64
CA PRO A 164 -5.13 6.17 29.26
C PRO A 164 -5.38 7.53 28.61
N VAL A 165 -5.22 7.60 27.29
CA VAL A 165 -5.51 8.84 26.53
C VAL A 165 -6.85 8.70 25.83
N LEU A 166 -7.78 9.61 26.10
CA LEU A 166 -9.03 9.72 25.34
C LEU A 166 -8.73 10.23 23.93
N VAL A 167 -9.12 9.46 22.92
CA VAL A 167 -8.92 9.78 21.51
C VAL A 167 -10.27 9.72 20.81
N ASN A 168 -10.50 10.68 19.91
CA ASN A 168 -11.66 10.69 19.03
C ASN A 168 -11.23 10.31 17.60
N ALA A 169 -11.73 9.19 17.07
CA ALA A 169 -11.56 8.81 15.67
C ALA A 169 -12.79 9.21 14.87
N ARG A 170 -12.80 10.44 14.32
CA ARG A 170 -13.87 10.97 13.45
C ARG A 170 -15.30 10.75 14.01
N GLY A 171 -15.48 10.98 15.30
CA GLY A 171 -16.77 10.84 15.99
C GLY A 171 -16.90 9.55 16.81
N VAL A 172 -15.96 8.60 16.72
CA VAL A 172 -15.92 7.41 17.56
C VAL A 172 -14.89 7.61 18.69
N PRO A 173 -15.32 7.84 19.94
CA PRO A 173 -14.41 7.97 21.07
C PRO A 173 -13.91 6.60 21.53
N PHE A 174 -12.65 6.54 21.94
CA PHE A 174 -12.08 5.37 22.60
C PHE A 174 -10.90 5.77 23.50
N LEU A 175 -10.62 4.94 24.50
CA LEU A 175 -9.45 5.08 25.35
C LEU A 175 -8.28 4.30 24.78
N ARG A 176 -7.18 5.01 24.49
CA ARG A 176 -5.93 4.39 24.06
C ARG A 176 -5.05 4.11 25.27
N ILE A 177 -4.98 2.83 25.63
CA ILE A 177 -4.27 2.34 26.81
C ILE A 177 -2.79 2.09 26.51
N LYS A 178 -2.46 1.42 25.39
CA LYS A 178 -1.09 1.05 25.01
C LYS A 178 -0.85 1.29 23.52
N LYS A 179 0.43 1.45 23.14
CA LYS A 179 0.90 1.40 21.75
C LYS A 179 1.71 0.11 21.51
N PRO A 180 1.57 -0.55 20.34
CA PRO A 180 0.60 -0.28 19.27
C PRO A 180 -0.86 -0.58 19.68
N GLN A 181 -1.83 0.01 18.98
CA GLN A 181 -3.25 -0.19 19.24
C GLN A 181 -3.64 -1.65 18.91
N PRO A 182 -4.46 -2.33 19.73
CA PRO A 182 -4.86 -3.70 19.46
C PRO A 182 -5.73 -3.79 18.19
N ARG A 183 -5.54 -4.86 17.41
CA ARG A 183 -6.13 -5.02 16.07
C ARG A 183 -7.65 -5.07 16.11
N ASN A 184 -8.23 -5.78 17.07
CA ASN A 184 -9.67 -5.87 17.28
C ASN A 184 -10.31 -4.48 17.43
N LEU A 185 -9.73 -3.59 18.25
CA LEU A 185 -10.25 -2.25 18.50
C LEU A 185 -10.20 -1.40 17.23
N SER A 186 -9.08 -1.44 16.51
CA SER A 186 -8.95 -0.77 15.22
C SER A 186 -9.98 -1.28 14.21
N GLY A 187 -10.27 -2.59 14.21
CA GLY A 187 -11.31 -3.20 13.39
C GLY A 187 -12.71 -2.68 13.73
N VAL A 188 -13.08 -2.66 15.00
CA VAL A 188 -14.38 -2.14 15.47
C VAL A 188 -14.56 -0.67 15.11
N ILE A 189 -13.53 0.15 15.33
CA ILE A 189 -13.57 1.58 14.97
C ILE A 189 -13.81 1.73 13.46
N ARG A 190 -13.07 0.99 12.63
CA ARG A 190 -13.27 1.02 11.19
C ARG A 190 -14.69 0.61 10.82
N SER A 191 -15.21 -0.50 11.35
CA SER A 191 -16.58 -0.94 11.08
C SER A 191 -17.64 0.10 11.50
N LYS A 192 -17.44 0.80 12.63
CA LYS A 192 -18.34 1.88 13.05
C LYS A 192 -18.27 3.08 12.09
N LEU A 193 -17.07 3.46 11.66
CA LEU A 193 -16.87 4.56 10.71
C LEU A 193 -17.49 4.23 9.34
N GLU A 194 -17.28 3.01 8.83
CA GLU A 194 -17.92 2.56 7.60
C GLU A 194 -19.44 2.61 7.71
N LYS A 195 -20.03 2.05 8.78
CA LYS A 195 -21.48 2.11 9.00
C LYS A 195 -22.02 3.54 9.02
N ARG A 196 -21.26 4.47 9.61
CA ARG A 196 -21.63 5.89 9.61
C ARG A 196 -21.57 6.48 8.20
N TRP A 197 -20.51 6.19 7.45
CA TRP A 197 -20.33 6.66 6.08
C TRP A 197 -21.48 6.20 5.17
N HIS A 198 -21.84 4.92 5.22
CA HIS A 198 -22.96 4.38 4.44
C HIS A 198 -24.29 5.07 4.79
N ARG A 199 -24.50 5.47 6.06
CA ARG A 199 -25.69 6.24 6.46
C ARG A 199 -25.67 7.67 5.90
N ILE A 200 -24.51 8.31 5.87
CA ILE A 200 -24.35 9.66 5.30
C ILE A 200 -24.65 9.61 3.79
N GLU A 201 -24.07 8.64 3.08
CA GLU A 201 -24.30 8.42 1.66
C GLU A 201 -25.78 8.12 1.37
N LEU A 202 -26.41 7.24 2.16
CA LEU A 202 -27.83 6.93 2.04
C LEU A 202 -28.71 8.18 2.27
N ARG A 203 -28.39 8.99 3.28
CA ARG A 203 -29.11 10.25 3.54
C ARG A 203 -29.03 11.19 2.33
N GLU A 204 -27.84 11.38 1.78
CA GLU A 204 -27.62 12.25 0.62
C GLU A 204 -28.36 11.74 -0.61
N ARG A 205 -28.35 10.42 -0.84
CA ARG A 205 -29.14 9.79 -1.91
C ARG A 205 -30.64 10.00 -1.72
N LEU A 206 -31.17 9.74 -0.52
CA LEU A 206 -32.59 9.91 -0.19
C LEU A 206 -33.05 11.37 -0.31
N GLN A 207 -32.18 12.35 -0.04
CA GLN A 207 -32.49 13.76 -0.25
C GLN A 207 -32.76 14.08 -1.72
N VAL A 208 -31.98 13.48 -2.63
CA VAL A 208 -32.18 13.60 -4.08
C VAL A 208 -33.42 12.83 -4.52
N GLU A 209 -33.59 11.58 -4.07
CA GLU A 209 -34.78 10.76 -4.35
C GLU A 209 -36.08 11.45 -3.88
N LEU A 210 -36.04 12.20 -2.79
CA LEU A 210 -37.20 12.93 -2.29
C LEU A 210 -37.66 14.04 -3.24
N LEU A 211 -36.76 14.62 -4.04
CA LEU A 211 -37.13 15.59 -5.07
C LEU A 211 -37.91 14.89 -6.18
N PHE A 212 -37.37 13.81 -6.73
CA PHE A 212 -38.03 13.01 -7.76
C PHE A 212 -39.37 12.43 -7.28
N ALA A 213 -39.44 11.94 -6.04
CA ALA A 213 -40.67 11.41 -5.48
C ALA A 213 -41.79 12.45 -5.37
N LYS A 214 -41.46 13.74 -5.18
CA LYS A 214 -42.46 14.82 -5.23
C LYS A 214 -42.95 15.10 -6.64
N ASP A 215 -42.07 14.99 -7.63
CA ASP A 215 -42.44 15.14 -9.03
C ASP A 215 -43.39 14.01 -9.47
N GLU A 216 -43.13 12.77 -9.04
CA GLU A 216 -44.02 11.63 -9.27
C GLU A 216 -45.38 11.81 -8.57
N ASP A 217 -45.40 12.28 -7.32
CA ASP A 217 -46.65 12.60 -6.62
C ASP A 217 -47.47 13.67 -7.39
N ALA A 218 -46.80 14.67 -7.97
CA ALA A 218 -47.45 15.68 -8.81
C ALA A 218 -47.97 15.07 -10.12
N TRP A 219 -47.22 14.15 -10.72
CA TRP A 219 -47.62 13.43 -11.93
C TRP A 219 -48.84 12.53 -11.70
N ASP A 220 -48.86 11.77 -10.60
CA ASP A 220 -50.01 10.95 -10.20
C ASP A 220 -51.27 11.81 -9.97
N HIS A 221 -51.10 13.02 -9.44
CA HIS A 221 -52.19 13.97 -9.31
C HIS A 221 -52.74 14.45 -10.66
N LEU A 222 -51.86 14.78 -11.61
CA LEU A 222 -52.24 15.22 -12.96
C LEU A 222 -52.93 14.12 -13.77
N THR A 223 -52.41 12.90 -13.68
CA THR A 223 -52.88 11.76 -14.47
C THR A 223 -54.08 11.05 -13.85
N LYS A 224 -54.46 11.41 -12.61
CA LYS A 224 -55.52 10.75 -11.82
C LYS A 224 -55.31 9.24 -11.67
N THR A 225 -54.07 8.78 -11.76
CA THR A 225 -53.67 7.36 -11.71
C THR A 225 -53.70 6.80 -10.28
N LYS A 226 -54.65 7.24 -9.45
CA LYS A 226 -54.86 6.67 -8.11
C LYS A 226 -55.60 5.35 -8.21
N ALA A 227 -54.95 4.35 -8.81
CA ALA A 227 -55.40 2.98 -8.82
C ALA A 227 -54.79 2.23 -7.62
N GLY A 228 -55.44 2.34 -6.44
CA GLY A 228 -55.33 1.32 -5.40
C GLY A 228 -54.63 1.68 -4.08
N ASP A 229 -53.57 2.50 -4.07
CA ASP A 229 -52.80 2.77 -2.83
C ASP A 229 -52.81 4.27 -2.45
N PRO A 230 -53.14 4.65 -1.19
CA PRO A 230 -53.21 6.04 -0.76
C PRO A 230 -51.86 6.66 -0.37
N THR A 231 -50.77 5.88 -0.38
CA THR A 231 -49.44 6.33 0.03
C THR A 231 -48.73 7.12 -1.07
N LEU A 232 -48.34 8.36 -0.74
CA LEU A 232 -47.48 9.18 -1.59
C LEU A 232 -46.07 8.61 -1.69
N TRP A 233 -45.45 8.72 -2.86
CA TRP A 233 -44.05 8.35 -3.10
C TRP A 233 -43.13 9.13 -2.16
N SER A 234 -43.36 10.45 -2.04
CA SER A 234 -42.54 11.31 -1.18
C SER A 234 -42.66 10.95 0.31
N ALA A 235 -43.80 10.40 0.75
CA ALA A 235 -43.99 10.04 2.15
C ALA A 235 -43.08 8.88 2.58
N SER A 236 -42.94 7.85 1.73
CA SER A 236 -42.07 6.70 1.99
C SER A 236 -40.58 7.10 2.01
N VAL A 237 -40.16 7.89 1.04
CA VAL A 237 -38.77 8.39 0.96
C VAL A 237 -38.47 9.31 2.15
N LYS A 238 -39.40 10.19 2.52
CA LYS A 238 -39.25 11.07 3.67
C LYS A 238 -39.15 10.28 4.98
N ALA A 239 -40.01 9.28 5.19
CA ALA A 239 -39.94 8.43 6.38
C ALA A 239 -38.58 7.71 6.49
N SER A 240 -38.06 7.21 5.36
CA SER A 240 -36.73 6.59 5.29
C SER A 240 -35.61 7.60 5.59
N LEU A 241 -35.71 8.83 5.07
CA LEU A 241 -34.74 9.90 5.33
C LEU A 241 -34.72 10.29 6.81
N ASP A 242 -35.89 10.43 7.42
CA ASP A 242 -36.07 10.78 8.83
C ASP A 242 -35.48 9.67 9.73
N ASP A 243 -35.73 8.40 9.43
CA ASP A 243 -35.14 7.26 10.14
C ASP A 243 -33.59 7.26 10.07
N VAL A 244 -33.01 7.49 8.89
CA VAL A 244 -31.55 7.59 8.73
C VAL A 244 -30.99 8.76 9.53
N CYS A 245 -31.64 9.93 9.47
CA CYS A 245 -31.24 11.10 10.24
C CYS A 245 -31.32 10.86 11.75
N GLN A 246 -32.38 10.19 12.22
CA GLN A 246 -32.54 9.82 13.62
C GLN A 246 -31.45 8.85 14.07
N LYS A 247 -31.13 7.83 13.28
CA LYS A 247 -30.04 6.88 13.56
C LYS A 247 -28.67 7.56 13.64
N ILE A 248 -28.40 8.54 12.78
CA ILE A 248 -27.17 9.34 12.82
C ILE A 248 -27.12 10.14 14.14
N LYS A 249 -28.20 10.86 14.47
CA LYS A 249 -28.30 11.66 15.70
C LYS A 249 -28.14 10.82 16.96
N GLN A 250 -28.82 9.67 17.02
CA GLN A 250 -28.73 8.74 18.15
C GLN A 250 -27.30 8.21 18.31
N THR A 251 -26.66 7.80 17.21
CA THR A 251 -25.25 7.36 17.27
C THR A 251 -24.32 8.46 17.80
N ASP A 252 -24.54 9.72 17.40
CA ASP A 252 -23.73 10.86 17.84
C ASP A 252 -23.95 11.17 19.33
N HIS A 253 -25.19 11.05 19.80
CA HIS A 253 -25.54 11.17 21.21
C HIS A 253 -24.89 10.06 22.06
N ASP A 254 -25.04 8.80 21.66
CA ASP A 254 -24.44 7.65 22.36
C ASP A 254 -22.91 7.78 22.43
N ASN A 255 -22.27 8.23 21.34
CA ASN A 255 -20.84 8.46 21.31
C ASN A 255 -20.45 9.61 22.25
N ARG A 256 -21.23 10.69 22.34
CA ARG A 256 -20.97 11.77 23.29
C ARG A 256 -21.03 11.28 24.73
N GLU A 257 -22.08 10.58 25.12
CA GLU A 257 -22.21 10.02 26.47
C GLU A 257 -21.07 9.05 26.78
N MET A 258 -20.70 8.20 25.81
CA MET A 258 -19.57 7.28 25.94
C MET A 258 -18.25 8.03 26.16
N SER A 259 -18.05 9.14 25.46
CA SER A 259 -16.86 9.99 25.62
C SER A 259 -16.79 10.61 27.02
N GLU A 260 -17.92 11.08 27.56
CA GLU A 260 -18.00 11.67 28.89
C GLU A 260 -17.68 10.64 29.98
N ARG A 261 -18.24 9.42 29.89
CA ARG A 261 -17.90 8.30 30.80
C ARG A 261 -16.42 7.90 30.70
N MET A 262 -15.87 7.86 29.49
CA MET A 262 -14.45 7.58 29.30
C MET A 262 -13.56 8.68 29.86
N TRP A 263 -14.02 9.94 29.84
CA TRP A 263 -13.28 11.06 30.42
C TRP A 263 -13.21 10.98 31.95
N GLN A 264 -14.30 10.59 32.61
CA GLN A 264 -14.30 10.34 34.06
C GLN A 264 -13.24 9.32 34.45
N VAL A 265 -13.16 8.20 33.73
CA VAL A 265 -12.10 7.18 33.94
C VAL A 265 -10.69 7.78 33.83
N VAL A 266 -10.46 8.71 32.90
CA VAL A 266 -9.16 9.37 32.74
C VAL A 266 -8.87 10.30 33.92
N LEU A 267 -9.87 11.01 34.44
CA LEU A 267 -9.72 11.85 35.63
C LEU A 267 -9.38 10.99 36.85
N ASP A 268 -10.12 9.91 37.08
CA ASP A 268 -9.89 9.00 38.22
C ASP A 268 -8.49 8.35 38.17
N GLU A 269 -8.06 7.90 36.99
CA GLU A 269 -6.70 7.36 36.79
C GLU A 269 -5.61 8.43 37.01
N ARG A 270 -5.87 9.71 36.69
CA ARG A 270 -4.93 10.82 36.93
C ARG A 270 -4.80 11.12 38.41
N GLU A 271 -5.92 11.15 39.13
CA GLU A 271 -5.93 11.41 40.57
C GLU A 271 -5.16 10.32 41.32
N LEU A 272 -5.41 9.05 41.02
CA LEU A 272 -4.65 7.95 41.61
C LEU A 272 -3.17 7.96 41.22
N ALA A 273 -2.85 8.27 39.96
CA ALA A 273 -1.46 8.37 39.53
C ALA A 273 -0.71 9.49 40.29
N ALA A 274 -1.38 10.62 40.57
CA ALA A 274 -0.80 11.70 41.35
C ALA A 274 -0.59 11.33 42.83
N LYS A 275 -1.50 10.55 43.43
CA LYS A 275 -1.34 10.04 44.80
C LYS A 275 -0.16 9.06 44.91
N GLU A 276 -0.10 8.07 44.01
CA GLU A 276 0.99 7.07 43.97
C GLU A 276 2.36 7.70 43.70
N GLU A 277 2.43 8.78 42.91
CA GLU A 277 3.68 9.50 42.67
C GLU A 277 4.14 10.26 43.92
N LYS A 278 3.22 10.87 44.68
CA LYS A 278 3.55 11.54 45.95
C LYS A 278 4.06 10.55 47.00
N GLU A 279 3.35 9.43 47.20
CA GLU A 279 3.77 8.36 48.11
C GLU A 279 5.16 7.81 47.75
N ARG A 280 5.46 7.70 46.45
CA ARG A 280 6.79 7.29 45.99
C ARG A 280 7.86 8.33 46.30
N GLN A 281 7.58 9.62 46.07
CA GLN A 281 8.52 10.70 46.40
C GLN A 281 8.77 10.79 47.91
N GLU A 282 7.74 10.57 48.73
CA GLU A 282 7.86 10.48 50.18
C GLU A 282 8.72 9.28 50.61
N ALA A 283 8.49 8.08 50.05
CA ALA A 283 9.29 6.90 50.33
C ALA A 283 10.77 7.00 49.85
N GLU A 284 11.00 7.66 48.71
CA GLU A 284 12.35 7.96 48.22
C GLU A 284 13.04 9.03 49.08
N GLY A 285 12.29 9.97 49.66
CA GLY A 285 12.79 10.97 50.61
C GLY A 285 13.03 10.45 52.03
N GLU A 286 12.29 9.43 52.46
CA GLU A 286 12.41 8.77 53.78
C GLU A 286 13.48 7.67 53.83
N SER A 287 14.11 7.33 52.69
CA SER A 287 15.25 6.40 52.67
C SER A 287 16.44 7.07 53.39
N PRO A 288 16.78 6.68 54.64
CA PRO A 288 17.75 7.41 55.42
C PRO A 288 19.13 7.20 54.82
N THR A 289 19.82 8.31 54.65
CA THR A 289 21.27 8.34 54.68
C THR A 289 21.74 7.82 56.04
N GLY A 290 21.98 6.52 56.13
CA GLY A 290 22.61 5.85 57.27
C GLY A 290 22.93 4.41 56.89
N GLY A 291 24.14 3.90 57.01
CA GLY A 291 25.43 4.44 57.48
C GLY A 291 26.50 3.38 57.16
#